data_AF-A0A0Q9KVH4-F1
#
_entry.id   AF-A0A0Q9KVH4-F1
#
_cell.length_a   1.000
_cell.length_b   1.000
_cell.length_c   1.000
_cell.angle_alpha   90.00
_cell.angle_beta   90.00
_cell.angle_gamma   90.00
#
_symmetry.space_group_name_H-M   'P 1'
#
loop_
_entity.id
_entity.type
_entity.pdbx_description
1 polymer ?
#
loop_
_entity_poly.entity_id
_entity_poly.type
_entity_poly.pdbx_seq_one_letter_code
_entity_poly.pdbx_strand_id
1 'polypeptide(L)'
;MKLSLSLAASLEPTRRCDGYLMYREDNGTLVIADFKTDISVTQERMSSYWRQLYTYARMVERITGQTVSELVLIFCLAGEAEVLRQSRQSRADDDL
;
A
#
# COMPACT_ATOMS: atom_id res chain seq x y z
N MET A 1 2.77 -7.10 -21.23
CA MET A 1 3.76 -7.43 -20.17
C MET A 1 3.01 -7.53 -18.85
N LYS A 2 2.84 -8.73 -18.29
CA LYS A 2 2.06 -8.96 -17.06
C LYS A 2 3.05 -9.01 -15.90
N LEU A 3 3.22 -7.90 -15.18
CA LEU A 3 3.99 -7.89 -13.93
C LEU A 3 3.14 -8.58 -12.86
N SER A 4 3.40 -9.87 -12.59
CA SER A 4 2.87 -10.54 -11.40
C SER A 4 3.80 -10.24 -10.24
N LEU A 5 3.34 -9.41 -9.30
CA LEU A 5 4.01 -9.19 -8.04
C LEU A 5 3.38 -10.16 -7.03
N SER A 6 4.05 -11.27 -6.78
CA SER A 6 3.54 -12.40 -6.01
C SER A 6 3.52 -12.10 -4.51
N LEU A 7 2.38 -12.38 -3.89
CA LEU A 7 2.16 -12.43 -2.45
C LEU A 7 3.06 -13.51 -1.82
N ALA A 8 4.00 -13.12 -0.97
CA ALA A 8 4.71 -14.05 -0.07
C ALA A 8 4.05 -14.03 1.31
N ALA A 9 2.82 -14.53 1.41
CA ALA A 9 2.19 -14.78 2.70
C ALA A 9 2.74 -16.10 3.26
N SER A 10 3.81 -16.04 4.06
CA SER A 10 4.29 -17.20 4.81
C SER A 10 3.30 -17.51 5.92
N LEU A 11 2.65 -18.64 5.78
CA LEU A 11 1.57 -19.05 6.64
C LEU A 11 2.10 -20.10 7.67
N GLU A 12 2.58 -19.66 8.85
CA GLU A 12 2.91 -20.44 10.09
C GLU A 12 2.18 -19.91 11.37
N PRO A 13 1.64 -20.67 12.35
CA PRO A 13 0.58 -20.25 13.31
C PRO A 13 0.79 -19.02 14.25
N THR A 14 1.92 -18.32 14.17
CA THR A 14 2.28 -17.09 14.92
C THR A 14 2.37 -15.84 14.01
N ARG A 15 1.56 -15.80 12.94
CA ARG A 15 1.77 -14.97 11.72
C ARG A 15 1.77 -13.48 11.98
N ARG A 16 2.94 -12.88 11.81
CA ARG A 16 3.09 -11.48 11.46
C ARG A 16 2.54 -11.27 10.05
N CYS A 17 1.54 -10.41 9.88
CA CYS A 17 1.01 -10.02 8.59
C CYS A 17 1.99 -9.01 7.95
N ASP A 18 3.11 -9.49 7.42
CA ASP A 18 4.08 -8.63 6.75
C ASP A 18 3.98 -8.86 5.24
N GLY A 19 3.60 -7.82 4.49
CA GLY A 19 3.46 -7.88 3.04
C GLY A 19 2.65 -6.73 2.47
N TYR A 20 2.61 -6.63 1.14
CA TYR A 20 1.76 -5.67 0.43
C TYR A 20 0.88 -6.40 -0.59
N LEU A 21 -0.28 -5.81 -0.86
CA LEU A 21 -1.25 -6.26 -1.84
C LEU A 21 -1.50 -5.12 -2.83
N MET A 22 -1.58 -5.44 -4.11
CA MET A 22 -2.02 -4.51 -5.13
C MET A 22 -3.19 -5.12 -5.89
N TYR A 23 -4.27 -4.37 -6.04
CA TYR A 23 -5.45 -4.82 -6.76
C TYR A 23 -5.98 -3.71 -7.66
N ARG A 24 -6.85 -4.09 -8.59
CA ARG A 24 -7.45 -3.18 -9.57
C ARG A 24 -8.91 -2.97 -9.23
N GLU A 25 -9.34 -1.72 -9.23
CA GLU A 25 -10.74 -1.32 -9.10
C GLU A 25 -11.46 -1.44 -10.45
N ASP A 26 -12.80 -1.43 -10.44
CA ASP A 26 -13.62 -1.60 -11.64
C ASP A 26 -13.39 -0.50 -12.70
N ASN A 27 -12.98 0.69 -12.27
CA ASN A 27 -12.62 1.81 -13.15
C ASN A 27 -11.21 1.66 -13.78
N GLY A 28 -10.50 0.57 -13.49
CA GLY A 28 -9.19 0.25 -14.02
C GLY A 28 -8.00 0.82 -13.23
N THR A 29 -8.20 1.67 -12.22
CA THR A 29 -7.12 2.20 -11.38
C THR A 29 -6.62 1.15 -10.39
N LEU A 30 -5.42 1.38 -9.86
CA LEU A 30 -4.78 0.50 -8.90
C LEU A 30 -4.94 1.04 -7.48
N VAL A 31 -5.04 0.11 -6.53
CA VAL A 31 -4.94 0.38 -5.09
C VAL A 31 -3.76 -0.43 -4.55
N ILE A 32 -2.94 0.20 -3.72
CA ILE A 32 -1.81 -0.44 -3.04
C ILE A 32 -2.09 -0.46 -1.54
N ALA A 33 -2.11 -1.65 -0.96
CA ALA A 33 -2.29 -1.89 0.46
C ALA A 33 -1.03 -2.49 1.08
N ASP A 34 -0.67 -2.07 2.29
CA ASP A 34 0.47 -2.59 3.04
C ASP A 34 0.04 -2.95 4.47
N PHE A 35 0.44 -4.13 4.91
CA PHE A 35 0.08 -4.68 6.21
C PHE A 35 1.16 -4.34 7.25
N LYS A 36 0.71 -3.92 8.44
CA LYS A 36 1.56 -3.57 9.57
C LYS A 36 1.08 -4.29 10.83
N THR A 37 2.02 -4.67 11.69
CA THR A 37 1.76 -5.39 12.95
C THR A 37 2.14 -4.58 14.18
N ASP A 38 2.49 -3.30 14.02
CA ASP A 38 2.84 -2.42 15.12
C ASP A 38 1.65 -2.15 16.05
N ILE A 39 1.83 -2.37 17.35
CA ILE A 39 0.78 -2.18 18.38
C ILE A 39 0.57 -0.70 18.74
N SER A 40 1.54 0.17 18.47
CA SER A 40 1.44 1.60 18.76
C SER A 40 2.30 2.40 17.78
N VAL A 41 1.64 3.08 16.86
CA VAL A 41 2.28 3.85 15.79
C VAL A 41 2.32 5.32 16.15
N THR A 42 3.53 5.86 16.23
CA THR A 42 3.73 7.31 16.40
C THR A 42 3.41 8.03 15.09
N GLN A 43 3.06 9.32 15.15
CA GLN A 43 2.80 10.11 13.94
C GLN A 43 3.99 10.14 12.96
N GLU A 44 5.21 10.13 13.49
CA GLU A 44 6.44 10.04 12.68
C GLU A 44 6.51 8.73 11.89
N ARG A 45 6.18 7.61 12.53
CA ARG A 45 6.20 6.29 11.90
C ARG A 45 5.03 6.10 10.96
N MET A 46 3.86 6.67 11.27
CA MET A 46 2.75 6.77 10.32
C MET A 46 3.18 7.51 9.05
N SER A 47 3.86 8.65 9.20
CA SER A 47 4.39 9.43 8.06
C SER A 47 5.42 8.65 7.24
N SER A 48 6.24 7.81 7.89
CA SER A 48 7.21 6.97 7.20
C SER A 48 6.54 5.86 6.39
N TYR A 49 5.45 5.27 6.89
CA TYR A 49 4.64 4.28 6.15
C TYR A 49 3.97 4.88 4.93
N TRP A 50 3.34 6.04 5.08
CA TRP A 50 2.78 6.75 3.93
C TRP A 50 3.83 7.07 2.87
N ARG A 51 4.99 7.59 3.28
CA ARG A 51 6.09 7.90 2.36
C ARG A 51 6.52 6.68 1.54
N GLN A 52 6.60 5.50 2.15
CA GLN A 52 6.92 4.27 1.42
C GLN A 52 5.86 3.94 0.37
N LEU A 53 4.57 3.97 0.74
CA LEU A 53 3.47 3.72 -0.19
C LEU A 53 3.44 4.75 -1.34
N TYR A 54 3.72 6.02 -1.08
CA TYR A 54 3.87 7.04 -2.13
C TYR A 54 5.01 6.71 -3.09
N THR A 55 6.16 6.24 -2.58
CA THR A 55 7.29 5.82 -3.43
C THR A 55 6.89 4.65 -4.32
N TYR A 56 6.22 3.63 -3.77
CA TYR A 56 5.77 2.47 -4.55
C TYR A 56 4.75 2.87 -5.62
N ALA A 57 3.79 3.73 -5.28
CA ALA A 57 2.80 4.20 -6.23
C ALA A 57 3.45 4.91 -7.42
N ARG A 58 4.41 5.82 -7.17
CA ARG A 58 5.16 6.49 -8.24
C ARG A 58 5.95 5.51 -9.11
N MET A 59 6.56 4.49 -8.52
CA MET A 59 7.30 3.48 -9.27
C MET A 59 6.37 2.63 -10.15
N VAL A 60 5.24 2.18 -9.60
CA VAL A 60 4.23 1.41 -10.35
C VAL A 60 3.66 2.23 -11.50
N GLU A 61 3.29 3.49 -11.24
CA GLU A 61 2.79 4.41 -12.26
C GLU A 61 3.79 4.59 -13.40
N ARG A 62 5.06 4.84 -13.06
CA ARG A 62 6.12 5.06 -14.06
C ARG A 62 6.44 3.79 -14.87
N ILE A 63 6.45 2.62 -14.25
CA ILE A 63 6.81 1.35 -14.90
C ILE A 63 5.65 0.82 -15.77
N THR A 64 4.41 0.98 -15.31
CA THR A 64 3.25 0.33 -15.91
C THR A 64 2.35 1.27 -16.71
N GLY A 65 2.48 2.58 -16.51
CA GLY A 65 1.55 3.59 -17.04
C GLY A 65 0.17 3.57 -16.39
N GLN A 66 -0.06 2.77 -15.36
CA GLN A 66 -1.36 2.64 -14.68
C GLN A 66 -1.44 3.56 -13.48
N THR A 67 -2.53 4.31 -13.36
CA THR A 67 -2.80 5.22 -12.24
C THR A 67 -3.08 4.45 -10.95
N VAL A 68 -2.45 4.87 -9.85
CA VAL A 68 -2.77 4.38 -8.51
C VAL A 68 -3.65 5.42 -7.80
N SER A 69 -4.91 5.11 -7.57
CA SER A 69 -5.91 6.03 -7.02
C SER A 69 -5.94 6.07 -5.50
N GLU A 70 -5.44 5.03 -4.83
CA GLU A 70 -5.54 4.92 -3.37
C GLU A 70 -4.38 4.14 -2.76
N LEU A 71 -3.99 4.56 -1.56
CA LEU A 71 -3.02 3.90 -0.71
C LEU A 71 -3.69 3.47 0.60
N VAL A 72 -3.41 2.25 1.05
CA VAL A 72 -4.08 1.66 2.20
C VAL A 72 -3.04 1.10 3.18
N LEU A 73 -3.17 1.46 4.46
CA LEU A 73 -2.44 0.82 5.55
C LEU A 73 -3.41 -0.04 6.35
N ILE A 74 -3.05 -1.29 6.57
CA ILE A 74 -3.84 -2.26 7.32
C ILE A 74 -3.05 -2.66 8.56
N PHE A 75 -3.48 -2.23 9.74
CA PHE A 75 -2.86 -2.59 11.01
C PHE A 75 -3.54 -3.82 11.59
N CYS A 76 -2.85 -4.97 11.52
CA CYS A 76 -3.32 -6.22 12.08
C CYS A 76 -2.93 -6.30 13.57
N LEU A 77 -3.82 -5.81 14.43
CA LEU A 77 -3.70 -5.97 15.88
C LEU A 77 -4.39 -7.28 16.32
N ALA A 78 -4.06 -7.78 17.52
CA ALA A 78 -4.54 -9.07 18.04
C ALA A 78 -6.06 -9.16 18.30
N GLY A 79 -6.87 -8.26 17.75
CA GLY A 79 -8.33 -8.25 17.86
C GLY A 79 -8.99 -7.88 16.54
N GLU A 80 -8.85 -6.62 16.12
CA GLU A 80 -9.45 -6.11 14.88
C GLU A 80 -8.40 -5.41 14.01
N ALA A 81 -8.57 -5.53 12.69
CA ALA A 81 -7.72 -4.83 11.74
C ALA A 81 -8.19 -3.38 11.57
N GLU A 82 -7.30 -2.42 11.80
CA GLU A 82 -7.57 -1.01 11.50
C GLU A 82 -7.13 -0.70 10.06
N VAL A 83 -8.00 -0.07 9.28
CA VAL A 83 -7.74 0.24 7.87
C VAL A 83 -7.72 1.75 7.67
N LEU A 84 -6.56 2.28 7.31
CA LEU A 84 -6.38 3.69 6.95
C LEU A 84 -6.22 3.84 5.46
N ARG A 85 -6.92 4.81 4.88
CA ARG A 85 -7.00 5.04 3.43
C ARG A 85 -6.59 6.46 3.09
N GLN A 86 -5.81 6.61 2.01
CA GLN A 86 -5.50 7.91 1.41
C GLN A 86 -5.78 7.86 -0.09
N SER A 87 -6.76 8.66 -0.51
CA SER A 87 -6.99 8.94 -1.92
C SER A 87 -5.84 9.75 -2.49
N ARG A 88 -5.37 9.37 -3.68
CA ARG A 88 -4.34 10.11 -4.40
C ARG A 88 -5.02 11.03 -5.41
N GLN A 89 -4.86 12.33 -5.21
CA GLN A 89 -5.04 13.27 -6.31
C GLN A 89 -3.82 13.08 -7.22
N SER A 90 -4.06 12.83 -8.51
CA SER A 90 -2.99 12.91 -9.50
C SER A 90 -2.47 14.34 -9.47
N ARG A 91 -1.34 14.57 -8.79
CA ARG A 91 -0.51 15.74 -9.09
C ARG A 91 -0.12 15.56 -10.55
N ALA A 92 -0.81 16.25 -11.44
CA ALA A 92 -0.24 16.57 -12.73
C ALA A 92 1.09 17.27 -12.43
N ASP A 93 2.17 16.62 -12.81
CA ASP A 93 3.54 17.12 -12.92
C ASP A 93 3.80 18.46 -12.20
N ASP A 94 4.35 18.39 -10.98
CA ASP A 94 5.32 19.43 -10.58
C ASP A 94 6.55 19.20 -11.48
N ASP A 95 6.50 19.78 -12.67
CA ASP A 95 7.67 20.10 -13.49
C ASP A 95 8.61 20.95 -12.64
N LEU A 96 9.70 20.34 -12.17
CA LEU A 96 11.10 20.83 -12.10
C LEU A 96 11.98 19.90 -11.25
#